data_AF-A0A5C7ZTT5-F1
#
_entry.id   AF-A0A5C7ZTT5-F1
#
_cell.length_a   1.000
_cell.length_b   1.000
_cell.length_c   1.000
_cell.angle_alpha   90.00
_cell.angle_beta   90.00
_cell.angle_gamma   90.00
#
_symmetry.space_group_name_H-M   'P 1'
#
loop_
_entity.id
_entity.type
_entity.pdbx_description
1 polymer ?
#
loop_
_entity_poly.entity_id
_entity_poly.type
_entity_poly.pdbx_seq_one_letter_code
_entity_poly.pdbx_strand_id
1 'polypeptide(L)'
;MARYFPIPFISLVASLAMFSPSPAQATGEHKMTPEQQAAMEAYTKAATPGPQHAALAKQVGNYSLLIKSWEAPGTEPMVENGTATRSMILGGRVMMESMNSKMMGQPFTGHGMRGFDNVTGKHWSTWNDSISTGLMTTTGSCD
;
A
#
# COMPACT_ATOMS: atom_id res chain seq x y z
N MET A 1 -40.91 19.63 8.51
CA MET A 1 -41.90 18.76 7.84
C MET A 1 -41.68 17.34 8.33
N ALA A 2 -42.52 16.86 9.25
CA ALA A 2 -42.52 15.48 9.71
C ALA A 2 -43.66 14.75 9.01
N ARG A 3 -43.38 13.58 8.43
CA ARG A 3 -44.40 12.63 8.00
C ARG A 3 -44.00 11.25 8.50
N TYR A 4 -44.61 10.88 9.62
CA TYR A 4 -44.64 9.55 10.21
C TYR A 4 -45.67 8.73 9.45
N PHE A 5 -45.31 7.54 8.96
CA PHE A 5 -46.24 6.55 8.42
C PHE A 5 -46.13 5.28 9.28
N PRO A 6 -47.19 4.85 9.97
CA PRO A 6 -47.21 3.59 10.70
C PRO A 6 -48.00 2.54 9.92
N ILE A 7 -47.40 1.39 9.57
CA ILE A 7 -48.16 0.20 9.16
C ILE A 7 -47.35 -1.07 9.54
N PRO A 8 -47.97 -2.25 9.71
CA PRO A 8 -48.31 -2.82 11.02
C PRO A 8 -47.57 -4.13 11.31
N PHE A 9 -47.63 -4.57 12.56
CA PHE A 9 -47.29 -5.91 13.01
C PHE A 9 -48.05 -6.98 12.21
N ILE A 10 -47.32 -7.91 11.59
CA ILE A 10 -47.85 -9.23 11.19
C ILE A 10 -47.01 -10.29 11.90
N SER A 11 -47.67 -11.00 12.81
CA SER A 11 -47.17 -12.17 13.53
C SER A 11 -46.93 -13.36 12.60
N LEU A 12 -45.77 -13.99 12.81
CA LEU A 12 -45.55 -15.42 13.04
C LEU A 12 -46.29 -16.43 12.14
N VAL A 13 -45.53 -17.07 11.24
CA VAL A 13 -45.59 -18.54 11.09
C VAL A 13 -44.16 -19.08 11.02
N ALA A 14 -43.77 -19.78 12.07
CA ALA A 14 -42.54 -20.56 12.13
C ALA A 14 -42.69 -21.79 11.22
N SER A 15 -41.89 -21.87 10.16
CA SER A 15 -41.65 -23.13 9.45
C SER A 15 -40.23 -23.59 9.77
N LEU A 16 -40.11 -24.36 10.86
CA LEU A 16 -38.93 -25.18 11.15
C LEU A 16 -38.86 -26.25 10.05
N ALA A 17 -38.14 -25.98 8.96
CA ALA A 17 -37.67 -27.03 8.08
C ALA A 17 -36.61 -27.81 8.87
N MET A 18 -36.93 -29.03 9.26
CA MET A 18 -35.97 -29.96 9.86
C MET A 18 -34.86 -30.22 8.86
N PHE A 19 -33.72 -29.54 9.04
CA PHE A 19 -32.47 -29.86 8.36
C PHE A 19 -31.94 -31.13 9.03
N SER A 20 -32.21 -32.29 8.44
CA SER A 20 -31.57 -33.55 8.84
C SER A 20 -30.08 -33.47 8.49
N PRO A 21 -29.15 -33.44 9.46
CA PRO A 21 -27.73 -33.52 9.13
C PRO A 21 -27.46 -34.93 8.57
N SER A 22 -27.17 -34.98 7.27
CA SER A 22 -26.67 -36.19 6.62
C SER A 22 -25.32 -36.56 7.26
N PRO A 23 -25.07 -37.82 7.65
CA PRO A 23 -23.84 -38.25 8.34
C PRO A 23 -22.56 -38.21 7.46
N ALA A 24 -22.59 -37.50 6.33
CA ALA A 24 -21.49 -37.39 5.37
C ALA A 24 -20.51 -36.23 5.67
N GLN A 25 -20.80 -35.34 6.63
CA GLN A 25 -19.79 -34.42 7.16
C GLN A 25 -19.01 -35.09 8.28
N ALA A 26 -18.31 -36.18 7.92
CA ALA A 26 -17.12 -36.55 8.65
C ALA A 26 -16.15 -35.37 8.53
N THR A 27 -15.85 -34.76 9.66
CA THR A 27 -14.78 -33.79 9.84
C THR A 27 -13.45 -34.46 9.50
N GLY A 28 -13.12 -34.51 8.21
CA GLY A 28 -11.77 -34.80 7.77
C GLY A 28 -10.90 -33.64 8.20
N GLU A 29 -10.00 -33.85 9.14
CA GLU A 29 -8.84 -32.98 9.32
C GLU A 29 -8.23 -32.76 7.92
N HIS A 30 -8.31 -31.53 7.41
CA HIS A 30 -7.63 -31.18 6.17
C HIS A 30 -6.14 -31.11 6.48
N LYS A 31 -5.49 -32.29 6.53
CA LYS A 31 -4.03 -32.39 6.65
C LYS A 31 -3.44 -31.85 5.35
N MET A 32 -2.74 -30.74 5.46
CA MET A 32 -2.06 -30.13 4.32
C MET A 32 -1.08 -31.14 3.72
N THR A 33 -1.06 -31.26 2.39
CA THR A 33 -0.03 -32.04 1.70
C THR A 33 1.35 -31.39 1.90
N PRO A 34 2.45 -32.14 1.76
CA PRO A 34 3.79 -31.57 1.79
C PRO A 34 3.98 -30.39 0.83
N GLU A 35 3.36 -30.44 -0.35
CA GLU A 35 3.41 -29.37 -1.35
C GLU A 35 2.64 -28.13 -0.88
N GLN A 36 1.47 -28.31 -0.26
CA GLN A 36 0.70 -27.20 0.33
C GLN A 36 1.46 -26.54 1.48
N GLN A 37 2.16 -27.34 2.30
CA GLN A 37 3.00 -26.84 3.37
C GLN A 37 4.19 -26.03 2.82
N ALA A 38 4.90 -26.56 1.82
CA ALA A 38 6.01 -25.87 1.18
C ALA A 38 5.58 -24.54 0.53
N ALA A 39 4.40 -24.51 -0.11
CA ALA A 39 3.84 -23.29 -0.67
C ALA A 39 3.57 -22.25 0.42
N MET A 40 2.96 -22.63 1.54
CA MET A 40 2.69 -21.74 2.67
C MET A 40 3.97 -21.14 3.27
N GLU A 41 5.02 -21.95 3.40
CA GLU A 41 6.33 -21.50 3.87
C GLU A 41 6.97 -20.50 2.90
N ALA A 42 6.90 -20.77 1.60
CA ALA A 42 7.39 -19.85 0.57
C ALA A 42 6.64 -18.51 0.59
N TYR A 43 5.31 -18.53 0.71
CA TYR A 43 4.49 -17.32 0.85
C TYR A 43 4.85 -16.53 2.12
N THR A 44 5.02 -17.23 3.24
CA THR A 44 5.40 -16.60 4.52
C THR A 44 6.76 -15.92 4.39
N LYS A 45 7.75 -16.60 3.81
CA LYS A 45 9.08 -16.04 3.57
C LYS A 45 9.03 -14.83 2.64
N ALA A 46 8.30 -14.92 1.53
CA ALA A 46 8.14 -13.82 0.58
C ALA A 46 7.48 -12.58 1.23
N ALA A 47 6.51 -12.78 2.12
CA ALA A 47 5.77 -11.70 2.76
C ALA A 47 6.46 -11.15 4.04
N THR A 48 7.55 -11.74 4.53
CA THR A 48 8.18 -11.33 5.80
C THR A 48 9.15 -10.16 5.58
N PRO A 49 8.97 -9.00 6.26
CA PRO A 49 9.91 -7.90 6.19
C PRO A 49 11.30 -8.32 6.67
N GLY A 50 12.31 -7.95 5.90
CA GLY A 50 13.72 -8.27 6.15
C GLY A 50 14.61 -7.02 6.22
N PRO A 51 15.95 -7.18 6.11
CA PRO A 51 16.90 -6.08 6.24
C PRO A 51 16.65 -4.89 5.30
N GLN A 52 16.21 -5.14 4.06
CA GLN A 52 15.90 -4.09 3.09
C GLN A 52 14.69 -3.24 3.53
N HIS A 53 13.69 -3.86 4.15
CA HIS A 53 12.53 -3.19 4.71
C HIS A 53 12.91 -2.36 5.94
N ALA A 54 13.79 -2.89 6.79
CA ALA A 54 14.35 -2.15 7.91
C ALA A 54 15.19 -0.94 7.45
N ALA A 55 15.90 -1.05 6.33
CA ALA A 55 16.62 0.06 5.73
C ALA A 55 15.67 1.18 5.24
N LEU A 56 14.54 0.82 4.60
CA LEU A 56 13.49 1.79 4.26
C LEU A 56 12.92 2.47 5.51
N ALA A 57 12.68 1.72 6.59
CA ALA A 57 12.15 2.28 7.82
C ALA A 57 13.05 3.35 8.46
N LYS A 58 14.37 3.31 8.23
CA LYS A 58 15.31 4.36 8.68
C LYS A 58 15.13 5.69 7.97
N GLN A 59 14.38 5.71 6.85
CA GLN A 59 14.09 6.91 6.07
C GLN A 59 12.75 7.55 6.43
N VAL A 60 12.05 7.04 7.44
CA VAL A 60 10.81 7.65 7.95
C VAL A 60 11.12 8.98 8.62
N GLY A 61 10.28 9.98 8.37
CA GLY A 61 10.43 11.29 8.98
C GLY A 61 9.70 12.40 8.24
N ASN A 62 9.84 13.60 8.78
CA ASN A 62 9.40 14.84 8.15
C ASN A 62 10.64 15.61 7.69
N TYR A 63 10.61 16.09 6.46
CA TYR A 63 11.74 16.69 5.77
C TYR A 63 11.36 18.07 5.26
N SER A 64 12.25 19.05 5.48
CA SER A 64 12.26 20.30 4.74
C SER A 64 13.13 20.12 3.50
N LEU A 65 12.63 20.52 2.34
CA LEU A 65 13.30 20.37 1.06
C LEU A 65 13.72 21.75 0.54
N LEU A 66 14.93 21.81 -0.02
CA LEU A 66 15.40 22.94 -0.82
C LEU A 66 15.57 22.43 -2.27
N ILE A 67 14.66 22.83 -3.14
CA ILE A 67 14.60 22.39 -4.53
C ILE A 67 15.31 23.43 -5.38
N LYS A 68 16.19 22.96 -6.27
CA LYS A 68 16.90 23.80 -7.23
C LYS A 68 16.59 23.32 -8.64
N SER A 69 16.16 24.24 -9.50
CA SER A 69 15.78 23.95 -10.88
C SER A 69 16.53 24.88 -11.82
N TRP A 70 17.06 24.34 -12.92
CA TRP A 70 17.82 25.08 -13.93
C TRP A 70 17.06 25.08 -15.24
N GLU A 71 16.90 26.25 -15.85
CA GLU A 71 16.25 26.38 -17.16
C GLU A 71 17.19 25.93 -18.29
N ALA A 72 18.48 26.17 -18.12
CA ALA A 72 19.53 25.74 -19.06
C ALA A 72 20.85 25.46 -18.33
N PRO A 73 21.74 24.62 -18.92
CA PRO A 73 23.09 24.42 -18.39
C PRO A 73 23.83 25.76 -18.23
N GLY A 74 24.43 25.98 -17.07
CA GLY A 74 25.22 27.20 -16.78
C GLY A 74 24.43 28.43 -16.34
N THR A 75 23.11 28.33 -16.15
CA THR A 75 22.29 29.39 -15.56
C THR A 75 22.23 29.30 -14.03
N GLU A 76 21.84 30.38 -13.36
CA GLU A 76 21.56 30.34 -11.91
C GLU A 76 20.27 29.55 -11.65
N PRO A 77 20.21 28.71 -10.59
CA PRO A 77 19.01 27.94 -10.30
C PRO A 77 17.90 28.82 -9.74
N MET A 78 16.67 28.51 -10.13
CA MET A 78 15.50 28.84 -9.32
C MET A 78 15.53 28.00 -8.04
N VAL A 79 15.33 28.64 -6.88
CA VAL A 79 15.34 27.97 -5.58
C VAL A 79 13.97 28.04 -4.94
N GLU A 80 13.43 26.88 -4.57
CA GLU A 80 12.11 26.75 -3.96
C GLU A 80 12.17 25.88 -2.71
N ASN A 81 11.28 26.15 -1.75
CA ASN A 81 11.15 25.33 -0.54
C ASN A 81 10.00 24.34 -0.70
N GLY A 82 10.14 23.20 -0.04
CA GLY A 82 9.09 22.19 0.03
C GLY A 82 9.17 21.39 1.32
N THR A 83 8.24 20.45 1.46
CA THR A 83 8.20 19.49 2.56
C THR A 83 7.94 18.09 2.02
N ALA A 84 8.48 17.08 2.68
CA ALA A 84 8.14 15.69 2.45
C ALA A 84 7.89 14.96 3.77
N THR A 85 6.89 14.09 3.79
CA THR A 85 6.61 13.18 4.89
C THR A 85 6.78 11.76 4.40
N ARG A 86 7.56 10.96 5.12
CA ARG A 86 7.78 9.54 4.85
C ARG A 86 7.26 8.70 6.00
N SER A 87 6.57 7.61 5.69
CA SER A 87 6.04 6.67 6.68
C SER A 87 6.09 5.24 6.17
N MET A 88 6.24 4.26 7.07
CA MET A 88 6.04 2.86 6.71
C MET A 88 4.54 2.51 6.78
N ILE A 89 4.05 1.83 5.76
CA ILE A 89 2.68 1.33 5.63
C ILE A 89 2.71 -0.19 5.41
N LEU A 90 1.53 -0.82 5.40
CA LEU A 90 1.36 -2.26 5.13
C LEU A 90 2.18 -3.15 6.08
N GLY A 91 2.18 -2.81 7.37
CA GLY A 91 2.91 -3.55 8.39
C GLY A 91 4.43 -3.53 8.20
N GLY A 92 4.98 -2.42 7.72
CA GLY A 92 6.43 -2.26 7.54
C GLY A 92 6.97 -2.76 6.21
N ARG A 93 6.11 -2.99 5.20
CA ARG A 93 6.53 -3.53 3.89
C ARG A 93 6.84 -2.46 2.86
N VAL A 94 6.16 -1.33 2.95
CA VAL A 94 6.25 -0.27 1.94
C VAL A 94 6.43 1.05 2.64
N MET A 95 7.36 1.87 2.14
CA MET A 95 7.48 3.26 2.55
C MET A 95 6.64 4.11 1.59
N MET A 96 5.77 4.95 2.14
CA MET A 96 5.03 5.96 1.41
C MET A 96 5.64 7.34 1.67
N GLU A 97 5.77 8.14 0.63
CA GLU A 97 6.21 9.53 0.66
C GLU A 97 5.09 10.43 0.12
N SER A 98 4.85 11.55 0.80
CA SER A 98 4.01 12.64 0.32
C SER A 98 4.82 13.92 0.32
N MET A 99 4.82 14.63 -0.80
CA MET A 99 5.59 15.85 -1.03
C MET A 99 4.67 17.01 -1.38
N ASN A 100 4.96 18.19 -0.80
CA ASN A 100 4.32 19.45 -1.14
C ASN A 100 5.41 20.50 -1.35
N SER A 101 5.43 21.14 -2.51
CA SER A 101 6.43 22.13 -2.86
C SER A 101 5.91 23.11 -3.90
N LYS A 102 6.84 23.91 -4.44
CA LYS A 102 6.67 24.56 -5.73
C LYS A 102 7.65 23.94 -6.74
N MET A 103 7.32 24.07 -8.01
CA MET A 103 8.19 23.78 -9.13
C MET A 103 7.98 24.85 -10.19
N MET A 104 9.05 25.57 -10.58
CA MET A 104 8.99 26.65 -11.57
C MET A 104 7.95 27.73 -11.22
N GLY A 105 7.82 28.05 -9.92
CA GLY A 105 6.88 29.04 -9.40
C GLY A 105 5.45 28.54 -9.22
N GLN A 106 5.11 27.32 -9.68
CA GLN A 106 3.77 26.75 -9.57
C GLN A 106 3.66 25.74 -8.42
N PRO A 107 2.49 25.60 -7.77
CA PRO A 107 2.27 24.56 -6.77
C PRO A 107 2.55 23.16 -7.31
N PHE A 108 3.25 22.35 -6.53
CA PHE A 108 3.58 20.97 -6.87
C PHE A 108 3.24 20.05 -5.70
N THR A 109 2.58 18.93 -6.00
CA THR A 109 2.38 17.84 -5.05
C THR A 109 2.80 16.52 -5.68
N GLY A 110 3.43 15.65 -4.89
CA GLY A 110 3.88 14.34 -5.34
C GLY A 110 3.62 13.26 -4.30
N HIS A 111 3.36 12.05 -4.78
CA HIS A 111 3.21 10.86 -3.95
C HIS A 111 4.08 9.74 -4.51
N GLY A 112 4.86 9.14 -3.62
CA GLY A 112 5.74 8.03 -3.95
C GLY A 112 5.51 6.83 -3.04
N MET A 113 5.71 5.63 -3.58
CA MET A 113 5.83 4.42 -2.78
C MET A 113 7.14 3.72 -3.12
N ARG A 114 7.79 3.15 -2.12
CA ARG A 114 9.03 2.37 -2.27
C ARG A 114 8.93 1.09 -1.47
N GLY A 115 9.39 -0.01 -2.05
CA GLY A 115 9.41 -1.29 -1.38
C GLY A 115 10.52 -2.20 -1.90
N PHE A 116 10.62 -3.37 -1.29
CA PHE A 116 11.53 -4.42 -1.70
C PHE A 116 10.74 -5.71 -1.88
N ASP A 117 10.96 -6.39 -2.99
CA ASP A 117 10.34 -7.68 -3.27
C ASP A 117 11.30 -8.81 -2.88
N ASN A 118 10.93 -9.58 -1.86
CA ASN A 118 11.73 -10.71 -1.39
C ASN A 118 11.78 -11.88 -2.38
N VAL A 119 10.88 -11.95 -3.37
CA VAL A 119 10.88 -12.99 -4.40
C VAL A 119 11.90 -12.66 -5.49
N THR A 120 11.83 -11.45 -6.04
CA THR A 120 12.77 -11.02 -7.10
C THR A 120 14.09 -10.49 -6.57
N GLY A 121 14.16 -10.15 -5.29
CA GLY A 121 15.34 -9.53 -4.66
C GLY A 121 15.58 -8.09 -5.12
N LYS A 122 14.55 -7.39 -5.61
CA LYS A 122 14.66 -6.04 -6.20
C LYS A 122 13.92 -5.00 -5.39
N HIS A 123 14.46 -3.79 -5.38
CA HIS A 123 13.72 -2.60 -4.98
C HIS A 123 12.75 -2.21 -6.09
N TRP A 124 11.61 -1.67 -5.70
CA TRP A 124 10.64 -1.07 -6.60
C TRP A 124 10.20 0.28 -6.07
N SER A 125 9.78 1.16 -6.98
CA SER A 125 9.12 2.40 -6.60
C SER A 125 8.05 2.82 -7.60
N THR A 126 7.10 3.59 -7.11
CA THR A 126 6.11 4.29 -7.91
C THR A 126 6.12 5.77 -7.60
N TRP A 127 5.74 6.59 -8.57
CA TRP A 127 5.57 8.02 -8.39
C TRP A 127 4.45 8.59 -9.27
N ASN A 128 3.69 9.51 -8.68
CA ASN A 128 2.72 10.37 -9.35
C ASN A 128 2.85 11.79 -8.80
N ASP A 129 2.55 12.78 -9.62
CA ASP A 129 2.58 14.19 -9.22
C ASP A 129 1.51 15.03 -9.92
N SER A 130 1.38 16.29 -9.53
CA SER A 130 0.36 17.23 -10.02
C SER A 130 0.64 17.78 -11.41
N ILE A 131 1.75 17.43 -12.05
CA ILE A 131 2.14 17.94 -13.37
C ILE A 131 2.15 16.85 -14.45
N SER A 132 1.78 15.62 -14.08
CA SER A 132 1.69 14.47 -14.96
C SER A 132 0.44 13.66 -14.67
N THR A 133 -0.10 13.00 -15.70
CA THR A 133 -1.17 12.01 -15.54
C THR A 133 -0.64 10.57 -15.52
N GLY A 134 0.67 10.38 -15.76
CA GLY A 134 1.30 9.08 -15.85
C GLY A 134 1.71 8.52 -14.49
N LEU A 135 1.67 7.20 -14.36
CA LEU A 135 2.33 6.47 -13.28
C LEU A 135 3.76 6.19 -13.69
N MET A 136 4.72 6.72 -12.93
CA MET A 136 6.11 6.30 -13.06
C MET A 136 6.35 5.07 -12.19
N THR A 137 7.01 4.07 -12.75
CA THR A 137 7.42 2.85 -12.05
C THR A 137 8.89 2.60 -12.29
N THR A 138 9.63 2.25 -11.25
CA THR A 138 11.02 1.83 -11.39
C THR A 138 11.28 0.57 -10.58
N THR A 139 12.24 -0.23 -11.06
CA THR A 139 12.73 -1.41 -10.34
C THR A 139 14.24 -1.48 -10.50
N GLY A 140 14.96 -1.93 -9.48
CA GLY A 140 16.41 -2.03 -9.54
C GLY A 140 17.02 -2.82 -8.40
N SER A 141 18.31 -3.10 -8.55
CA SER A 141 19.15 -3.64 -7.49
C SER A 141 20.01 -2.51 -6.93
N CYS A 142 20.35 -2.58 -5.65
CA CYS A 142 21.45 -1.78 -5.11
C CYS A 142 22.75 -2.55 -5.38
N ASP A 143 23.69 -1.92 -6.07
CA ASP A 143 25.06 -2.38 -6.28
C ASP A 143 25.99 -2.00 -5.12
#